data_AF-M0NRT5-F1
#
_entry.id   AF-M0NRT5-F1
#
_cell.length_a   1.000
_cell.length_b   1.000
_cell.length_c   1.000
_cell.angle_alpha   90.00
_cell.angle_beta   90.00
_cell.angle_gamma   90.00
#
_symmetry.space_group_name_H-M   'P 1'
#
loop_
_entity.id
_entity.type
_entity.pdbx_description
1 polymer ?
#
loop_
_entity_poly.entity_id
_entity_poly.type
_entity_poly.pdbx_seq_one_letter_code
_entity_poly.pdbx_strand_id
1 'polypeptide(L)'
;MFVLRQDMQRKRHQERGEYIQSFANHVFRIVFKHGESFSRILLTGIAMILAFTTAYWQYDLILNSPGVDTPEQEFINNPIDALYFSTLTFTTLGLGDFQPAAASQLGRGLVLLEAGLGAILIATFVFVLGRRASR
;
A
#
# COMPACT_ATOMS: atom_id res chain seq x y z
N MET A 1 28.15 -32.78 -3.24
CA MET A 1 28.24 -32.18 -4.60
C MET A 1 26.92 -31.59 -5.12
N PHE A 2 25.85 -31.50 -4.32
CA PHE A 2 24.57 -30.88 -4.73
C PHE A 2 24.38 -29.44 -4.26
N VAL A 3 25.05 -29.02 -3.18
CA VAL A 3 24.89 -27.69 -2.58
C VAL A 3 25.46 -26.58 -3.48
N LEU A 4 26.58 -26.84 -4.15
CA LEU A 4 27.23 -25.90 -5.08
C LEU A 4 26.38 -25.54 -6.32
N ARG A 5 25.37 -26.34 -6.67
CA ARG A 5 24.47 -26.03 -7.80
C ARG A 5 23.36 -25.04 -7.41
N GLN A 6 22.97 -24.96 -6.13
CA GLN A 6 21.97 -24.00 -5.67
C GLN A 6 22.53 -22.58 -5.53
N ASP A 7 23.80 -22.45 -5.17
CA ASP A 7 24.45 -21.14 -5.04
C ASP A 7 24.68 -20.43 -6.38
N MET A 8 24.77 -21.19 -7.49
CA MET A 8 24.87 -20.61 -8.84
C MET A 8 23.54 -20.04 -9.36
N GLN A 9 22.39 -20.57 -8.92
CA GLN A 9 21.07 -20.03 -9.30
C GLN A 9 20.81 -18.68 -8.59
N ARG A 10 21.31 -18.54 -7.35
CA ARG A 10 21.13 -17.32 -6.54
C ARG A 10 21.93 -16.12 -7.07
N LYS A 11 23.11 -16.38 -7.67
CA LYS A 11 23.95 -15.33 -8.27
C LYS A 11 23.48 -14.86 -9.65
N ARG A 12 22.70 -15.65 -10.39
CA ARG A 12 22.12 -15.21 -11.68
C ARG A 12 20.87 -14.35 -11.56
N HIS A 13 20.20 -14.34 -10.41
CA HIS A 13 19.06 -13.44 -10.15
C HIS A 13 19.47 -12.02 -9.73
N GLN A 14 20.75 -11.77 -9.41
CA GLN A 14 21.23 -10.43 -9.01
C GLN A 14 21.54 -9.50 -10.20
N GLU A 15 21.66 -10.02 -11.42
CA GLU A 15 22.14 -9.25 -12.57
C GLU A 15 21.04 -8.66 -13.47
N ARG A 16 19.74 -8.91 -13.19
CA ARG A 16 18.64 -8.62 -14.15
C ARG A 16 17.63 -7.53 -13.77
N GLY A 17 17.91 -6.67 -12.79
CA GLY A 17 17.03 -5.53 -12.51
C GLY A 17 15.61 -5.95 -12.08
N GLU A 18 15.49 -7.08 -11.40
CA GLU A 18 14.21 -7.70 -11.00
C GLU A 18 13.62 -7.10 -9.71
N TYR A 19 13.84 -5.81 -9.43
CA TYR A 19 13.17 -5.12 -8.31
C TYR A 19 11.65 -5.23 -8.44
N ILE A 20 11.13 -5.11 -9.67
CA ILE A 20 9.70 -5.21 -9.99
C ILE A 20 9.21 -6.65 -9.81
N GLN A 21 10.01 -7.67 -10.13
CA GLN A 21 9.61 -9.07 -9.96
C GLN A 21 9.72 -9.56 -8.52
N SER A 22 10.65 -9.04 -7.71
CA SER A 22 10.71 -9.33 -6.28
C SER A 22 9.54 -8.67 -5.54
N PHE A 23 9.23 -7.41 -5.86
CA PHE A 23 8.03 -6.73 -5.37
C PHE A 23 6.76 -7.44 -5.83
N ALA A 24 6.63 -7.76 -7.11
CA ALA A 24 5.50 -8.52 -7.64
C ALA A 24 5.40 -9.90 -6.99
N ASN A 25 6.48 -10.66 -6.84
CA ASN A 25 6.44 -11.96 -6.16
C ASN A 25 6.11 -11.83 -4.68
N HIS A 26 6.50 -10.74 -4.03
CA HIS A 26 6.08 -10.45 -2.65
C HIS A 26 4.58 -10.15 -2.60
N VAL A 27 4.08 -9.31 -3.50
CA VAL A 27 2.66 -8.99 -3.67
C VAL A 27 1.85 -10.24 -4.05
N PHE A 28 2.32 -11.06 -4.98
CA PHE A 28 1.68 -12.31 -5.40
C PHE A 28 1.70 -13.35 -4.28
N ARG A 29 2.81 -13.51 -3.56
CA ARG A 29 2.88 -14.45 -2.43
C ARG A 29 2.06 -13.98 -1.24
N ILE A 30 1.93 -12.67 -1.04
CA ILE A 30 0.93 -12.08 -0.16
C ILE A 30 -0.44 -12.48 -0.74
N VAL A 31 -0.91 -11.91 -1.84
CA VAL A 31 -2.26 -12.07 -2.41
C VAL A 31 -2.72 -13.53 -2.60
N PHE A 32 -1.89 -14.44 -3.12
CA PHE A 32 -2.30 -15.81 -3.46
C PHE A 32 -2.18 -16.83 -2.32
N LYS A 33 -1.44 -16.54 -1.24
CA LYS A 33 -1.41 -17.43 -0.06
C LYS A 33 -2.59 -17.17 0.91
N HIS A 34 -3.59 -16.41 0.46
CA HIS A 34 -4.78 -15.96 1.22
C HIS A 34 -5.95 -16.96 1.23
N GLY A 35 -5.83 -18.10 0.55
CA GLY A 35 -6.91 -19.08 0.46
C GLY A 35 -7.37 -19.73 1.78
N GLU A 36 -6.63 -19.58 2.89
CA GLU A 36 -6.89 -20.33 4.12
C GLU A 36 -7.32 -19.52 5.36
N SER A 37 -7.14 -18.19 5.44
CA SER A 37 -7.51 -17.49 6.68
C SER A 37 -7.88 -16.02 6.51
N PHE A 38 -9.14 -15.70 6.81
CA PHE A 38 -9.74 -14.37 6.91
C PHE A 38 -8.84 -13.34 7.63
N SER A 39 -8.29 -13.71 8.78
CA SER A 39 -7.49 -12.80 9.61
C SER A 39 -6.21 -12.30 8.93
N ARG A 40 -5.64 -13.07 7.97
CA ARG A 40 -4.45 -12.64 7.23
C ARG A 40 -4.76 -11.53 6.24
N ILE A 41 -5.96 -11.50 5.66
CA ILE A 41 -6.40 -10.44 4.73
C ILE A 41 -6.57 -9.12 5.48
N LEU A 42 -7.15 -9.18 6.68
CA LEU A 42 -7.29 -7.99 7.53
C LEU A 42 -5.92 -7.43 7.93
N LEU A 43 -4.99 -8.33 8.31
CA LEU A 43 -3.63 -7.96 8.69
C LEU A 43 -2.86 -7.36 7.51
N THR A 44 -3.01 -7.88 6.29
CA THR A 44 -2.37 -7.28 5.11
C THR A 44 -2.93 -5.91 4.78
N GLY A 45 -4.23 -5.67 4.97
CA GLY A 45 -4.83 -4.33 4.86
C GLY A 45 -4.23 -3.34 5.85
N ILE A 46 -4.19 -3.71 7.15
CA ILE A 46 -3.59 -2.88 8.20
C ILE A 46 -2.10 -2.61 7.91
N ALA A 47 -1.36 -3.64 7.49
CA ALA A 47 0.05 -3.49 7.14
C ALA A 47 0.27 -2.56 5.93
N MET A 48 -0.61 -2.60 4.92
CA MET A 48 -0.55 -1.66 3.80
C MET A 48 -0.80 -0.24 4.25
N ILE A 49 -1.86 0.01 5.04
CA ILE A 49 -2.15 1.35 5.57
C ILE A 49 -0.94 1.89 6.34
N LEU A 50 -0.36 1.10 7.25
CA LEU A 50 0.83 1.53 8.00
C LEU A 50 2.06 1.78 7.12
N ALA A 51 2.27 0.95 6.08
CA ALA A 51 3.37 1.14 5.15
C ALA A 51 3.23 2.43 4.33
N PHE A 52 2.04 2.72 3.81
CA PHE A 52 1.76 3.95 3.07
C PHE A 52 1.78 5.18 4.00
N THR A 53 1.25 5.07 5.22
CA THR A 53 1.38 6.11 6.26
C THR A 53 2.84 6.51 6.48
N THR A 54 3.71 5.51 6.68
CA THR A 54 5.14 5.75 6.89
C THR A 54 5.78 6.37 5.66
N ALA A 55 5.39 5.95 4.46
CA ALA A 55 5.88 6.54 3.21
C ALA A 55 5.44 8.01 3.09
N TYR A 56 4.16 8.33 3.32
CA TYR A 56 3.68 9.70 3.23
C TYR A 56 4.32 10.63 4.26
N TRP A 57 4.53 10.13 5.49
CA TRP A 57 5.18 10.87 6.56
C TRP A 57 6.67 11.09 6.30
N GLN A 58 7.39 10.10 5.77
CA GLN A 58 8.84 10.20 5.52
C GLN A 58 9.19 11.15 4.36
N TYR A 59 8.28 11.32 3.41
CA TYR A 59 8.51 12.09 2.18
C TYR A 59 7.77 13.43 2.15
N ASP A 60 7.11 13.83 3.24
CA ASP A 60 6.28 15.05 3.35
C ASP A 60 5.34 15.22 2.14
N LEU A 61 4.61 14.16 1.79
CA LEU A 61 3.85 14.09 0.54
C LEU A 61 2.40 14.58 0.65
N ILE A 62 1.95 14.98 1.84
CA ILE A 62 0.56 15.38 2.09
C ILE A 62 0.51 16.86 2.44
N LEU A 63 -0.32 17.59 1.71
CA LEU A 63 -0.67 18.97 2.00
C LEU A 63 -2.02 18.99 2.71
N ASN A 64 -2.11 19.83 3.74
CA ASN A 64 -3.40 20.22 4.29
C ASN A 64 -4.12 21.10 3.24
N SER A 65 -5.35 20.73 2.87
CA SER A 65 -6.13 21.57 1.96
C SER A 65 -6.52 22.85 2.72
N PRO A 66 -6.30 24.05 2.15
CA PRO A 66 -6.58 25.29 2.87
C PRO A 66 -8.06 25.37 3.20
N GLY A 67 -8.38 25.27 4.49
CA GLY A 67 -9.69 25.59 5.02
C GLY A 67 -9.87 27.11 5.15
N VAL A 68 -11.08 27.54 5.48
CA VAL A 68 -11.43 28.96 5.69
C VAL A 68 -10.52 29.63 6.76
N ASP A 69 -9.92 28.84 7.64
CA ASP A 69 -9.08 29.31 8.76
C ASP A 69 -7.56 29.22 8.52
N THR A 70 -7.09 28.58 7.44
CA THR A 70 -5.65 28.41 7.13
C THR A 70 -5.39 28.73 5.65
N PRO A 71 -4.96 29.96 5.30
CA PRO A 71 -4.78 30.39 3.91
C PRO A 71 -3.61 29.70 3.19
N GLU A 72 -2.71 29.05 3.94
CA GLU A 72 -1.47 28.49 3.41
C GLU A 72 -1.51 26.96 3.39
N GLN A 73 -1.02 26.36 2.30
CA GLN A 73 -0.85 24.92 2.17
C GLN A 73 0.34 24.48 3.03
N GLU A 74 0.08 24.02 4.24
CA GLU A 74 1.13 23.46 5.11
C GLU A 74 1.28 21.94 4.89
N PHE A 75 2.53 21.48 4.95
CA PHE A 75 2.84 20.06 5.02
C PHE A 75 2.45 19.52 6.38
N ILE A 76 1.81 18.34 6.37
CA ILE A 76 1.40 17.72 7.61
C ILE A 76 2.56 16.95 8.22
N ASN A 77 3.07 17.46 9.35
CA ASN A 77 4.15 16.81 10.09
C ASN A 77 3.66 15.76 11.10
N ASN A 78 2.35 15.63 11.30
CA ASN A 78 1.76 14.75 12.30
C ASN A 78 1.51 13.34 11.72
N PRO A 79 2.06 12.27 12.32
CA PRO A 79 1.85 10.90 11.84
C PRO A 79 0.39 10.44 11.91
N ILE A 80 -0.43 11.04 12.78
CA ILE A 80 -1.86 10.68 12.91
C ILE A 80 -2.65 11.11 11.67
N ASP A 81 -2.34 12.29 11.13
CA ASP A 81 -3.03 12.81 9.94
C ASP A 81 -2.60 12.05 8.68
N ALA A 82 -1.32 11.65 8.61
CA ALA A 82 -0.85 10.74 7.56
C ALA A 82 -1.55 9.37 7.61
N LEU A 83 -1.79 8.84 8.81
CA LEU A 83 -2.53 7.59 9.00
C LEU A 83 -3.99 7.74 8.55
N TYR A 84 -4.62 8.86 8.90
CA TYR A 84 -5.97 9.17 8.48
C TYR A 84 -6.07 9.29 6.95
N PHE A 85 -5.16 10.02 6.31
CA PHE A 85 -5.11 10.14 4.85
C PHE A 85 -4.93 8.80 4.14
N SER A 86 -3.99 7.98 4.60
CA SER A 86 -3.75 6.63 4.07
C SER A 86 -5.01 5.75 4.23
N THR A 87 -5.67 5.81 5.38
CA THR A 87 -6.91 5.06 5.62
C THR A 87 -8.03 5.48 4.66
N LEU A 88 -8.23 6.78 4.46
CA LEU A 88 -9.23 7.30 3.51
C LEU A 88 -8.91 6.93 2.07
N THR A 89 -7.63 6.96 1.69
CA THR A 89 -7.18 6.60 0.35
C THR A 89 -7.34 5.11 0.09
N PHE A 90 -6.93 4.27 1.04
CA PHE A 90 -7.09 2.82 0.99
C PHE A 90 -8.55 2.39 0.89
N THR A 91 -9.43 3.04 1.64
CA THR A 91 -10.89 2.79 1.60
C THR A 91 -11.58 3.47 0.42
N THR A 92 -10.85 4.24 -0.40
CA THR A 92 -11.36 5.01 -1.53
C THR A 92 -12.43 6.05 -1.14
N LEU A 93 -12.47 6.48 0.13
CA LEU A 93 -13.40 7.50 0.63
C LEU A 93 -13.07 8.89 0.10
N GLY A 94 -11.79 9.28 0.14
CA GLY A 94 -11.29 10.52 -0.45
C GLY A 94 -12.04 11.80 -0.04
N LEU A 95 -12.11 12.10 1.26
CA LEU A 95 -12.87 13.24 1.81
C LEU A 95 -12.42 14.64 1.31
N GLY A 96 -11.22 14.74 0.74
CA GLY A 96 -10.71 15.98 0.13
C GLY A 96 -10.06 16.97 1.11
N ASP A 97 -10.11 16.68 2.41
CA ASP A 97 -9.43 17.45 3.48
C ASP A 97 -7.90 17.50 3.27
N PHE A 98 -7.37 16.43 2.68
CA PHE A 98 -5.96 16.24 2.45
C PHE A 98 -5.70 15.95 0.97
N GLN A 99 -4.67 16.59 0.42
CA GLN A 99 -4.31 16.41 -0.98
C GLN A 99 -2.84 15.97 -1.09
N PRO A 100 -2.52 15.06 -2.04
CA PRO A 100 -1.13 14.77 -2.34
C PRO A 100 -0.47 16.06 -2.84
N ALA A 101 0.73 16.34 -2.35
CA ALA A 101 1.51 17.50 -2.75
C ALA A 101 1.61 17.55 -4.27
N ALA A 102 0.90 18.50 -4.89
CA ALA A 102 0.76 18.56 -6.35
C ALA A 102 2.11 18.71 -7.08
N ALA A 103 3.15 19.15 -6.37
CA ALA A 103 4.52 19.28 -6.86
C ALA A 103 5.26 17.94 -7.08
N SER A 104 4.82 16.85 -6.43
CA SER A 104 5.50 15.55 -6.51
C SER A 104 4.67 14.55 -7.32
N GLN A 105 5.08 14.27 -8.56
CA GLN A 105 4.49 13.19 -9.39
C GLN A 105 4.43 11.84 -8.65
N LEU A 106 5.39 11.63 -7.74
CA LEU A 106 5.46 10.45 -6.88
C LEU A 106 4.28 10.33 -5.90
N GLY A 107 3.81 11.43 -5.32
CA GLY A 107 2.69 11.41 -4.36
C GLY A 107 1.39 10.97 -5.02
N ARG A 108 1.10 11.48 -6.22
CA ARG A 108 -0.07 11.06 -7.01
C ARG A 108 0.01 9.59 -7.42
N GLY A 109 1.19 9.12 -7.80
CA GLY A 109 1.43 7.72 -8.11
C GLY A 109 1.17 6.79 -6.93
N LEU A 110 1.65 7.17 -5.73
CA LEU A 110 1.43 6.42 -4.50
C LEU A 110 -0.04 6.35 -4.11
N VAL A 111 -0.76 7.48 -4.16
CA VAL A 111 -2.20 7.53 -3.88
C VAL A 111 -2.97 6.62 -4.83
N LEU A 112 -2.64 6.64 -6.12
CA LEU A 112 -3.29 5.81 -7.13
C LEU A 112 -3.01 4.31 -6.90
N LEU A 113 -1.77 3.97 -6.55
CA LEU A 113 -1.38 2.60 -6.20
C LEU A 113 -2.08 2.12 -4.93
N GLU A 114 -2.13 2.95 -3.88
CA GLU A 114 -2.79 2.63 -2.62
C GLU A 114 -4.29 2.40 -2.82
N ALA A 115 -4.97 3.31 -3.53
CA ALA A 115 -6.39 3.17 -3.84
C ALA A 115 -6.67 1.91 -4.67
N GLY A 116 -5.83 1.62 -5.68
CA GLY A 116 -5.94 0.41 -6.49
C GLY A 116 -5.73 -0.88 -5.70
N LEU A 117 -4.70 -0.93 -4.86
CA LEU A 117 -4.40 -2.08 -4.00
C LEU A 117 -5.47 -2.27 -2.92
N GLY A 118 -5.97 -1.17 -2.33
CA GLY A 118 -7.07 -1.18 -1.37
C GLY A 118 -8.35 -1.76 -1.97
N ALA A 119 -8.74 -1.32 -3.17
CA ALA A 119 -9.89 -1.85 -3.89
C ALA A 119 -9.77 -3.36 -4.18
N ILE A 120 -8.60 -3.83 -4.63
CA ILE A 120 -8.34 -5.25 -4.89
C ILE A 120 -8.44 -6.07 -3.58
N LEU A 121 -7.90 -5.54 -2.47
CA LEU A 121 -7.93 -6.22 -1.17
C LEU A 121 -9.35 -6.30 -0.63
N ILE A 122 -10.13 -5.22 -0.69
CA ILE A 122 -11.55 -5.21 -0.29
C ILE A 122 -12.35 -6.19 -1.15
N ALA A 123 -12.15 -6.23 -2.46
CA ALA A 123 -12.81 -7.19 -3.34
C ALA A 123 -12.48 -8.65 -2.97
N THR A 124 -11.21 -8.92 -2.69
CA THR A 124 -10.74 -10.25 -2.23
C THR A 124 -11.36 -10.61 -0.88
N PHE A 125 -11.44 -9.64 0.04
CA PHE A 125 -12.04 -9.80 1.36
C PHE A 125 -13.52 -10.18 1.25
N VAL A 126 -14.31 -9.44 0.47
CA VAL A 126 -15.73 -9.71 0.24
C VAL A 126 -15.92 -11.08 -0.41
N PHE A 127 -15.10 -11.44 -1.41
CA PHE A 127 -15.14 -12.75 -2.07
C PHE A 127 -14.91 -13.90 -1.08
N VAL A 128 -13.89 -13.79 -0.22
CA VAL A 128 -13.57 -14.82 0.78
C VAL A 128 -14.67 -14.93 1.83
N LEU A 129 -15.25 -13.80 2.26
CA LEU A 129 -16.35 -13.77 3.22
C LEU A 129 -17.61 -14.44 2.63
N GLY A 130 -17.97 -14.12 1.39
CA GLY A 130 -19.10 -14.73 0.69
C GLY A 130 -18.95 -16.25 0.56
N ARG A 131 -17.74 -16.73 0.21
CA ARG A 131 -17.45 -18.17 0.12
C ARG A 131 -17.53 -18.89 1.48
N ARG A 132 -17.29 -18.19 2.59
CA ARG A 132 -17.41 -18.77 3.94
C ARG A 132 -18.87 -18.80 4.41
N ALA A 133 -19.66 -17.78 4.07
CA ALA A 133 -21.07 -17.70 4.43
C ALA A 133 -21.95 -18.72 3.68
N SER A 134 -21.50 -19.19 2.50
CA SER A 134 -22.18 -20.23 1.72
C SER A 134 -21.89 -21.65 2.20
N ARG A 135 -21.13 -21.84 3.28
CA ARG A 135 -20.88 -23.12 3.93
C ARG A 135 -21.68 -23.20 5.22
#